data_AF-A0A438W0K5-F1
#
_entry.id   AF-A0A438W0K5-F1
#
_cell.length_a   1.000
_cell.length_b   1.000
_cell.length_c   1.000
_cell.angle_alpha   90.00
_cell.angle_beta   90.00
_cell.angle_gamma   90.00
#
_symmetry.space_group_name_H-M   'P 1'
#
loop_
_entity.id
_entity.type
_entity.pdbx_description
1 polymer ?
#
loop_
_entity_poly.entity_id
_entity_poly.type
_entity_poly.pdbx_seq_one_letter_code
_entity_poly.pdbx_strand_id
1 'polypeptide(L)'
;REASKRILKMRHFDVQLIGGMVLNDGKIAEMKTGEGKTLVATLAVALNALKGESVYVVTVNDYLAHRDSKEMEPLYQFLGYSVGTITASVRDDDERLE
;
A
#
# COMPACT_ATOMS: atom_id res chain seq x y z
N ARG A 1 -2.52 9.94 -5.47
CA ARG A 1 -3.36 11.03 -4.90
C ARG A 1 -4.77 11.07 -5.50
N GLU A 2 -4.97 11.43 -6.77
CA GLU A 2 -6.33 11.57 -7.32
C GLU A 2 -7.09 10.25 -7.51
N ALA A 3 -6.38 9.17 -7.84
CA ALA A 3 -6.97 7.82 -7.83
C ALA A 3 -7.56 7.48 -6.44
N SER A 4 -6.79 7.67 -5.36
CA SER A 4 -7.27 7.46 -3.99
C SER A 4 -8.51 8.30 -3.66
N LYS A 5 -8.54 9.58 -4.05
CA LYS A 5 -9.73 10.44 -3.84
C LYS A 5 -10.96 9.85 -4.53
N ARG A 6 -10.82 9.35 -5.76
CA ARG A 6 -11.95 8.86 -6.57
C ARG A 6 -12.43 7.48 -6.10
N ILE A 7 -11.49 6.59 -5.81
CA ILE A 7 -11.73 5.17 -5.52
C ILE A 7 -11.97 4.94 -4.03
N LEU A 8 -11.04 5.37 -3.18
CA LEU A 8 -11.10 5.14 -1.72
C LEU A 8 -11.85 6.26 -0.96
N LYS A 9 -12.23 7.35 -1.65
CA LYS A 9 -12.77 8.58 -1.03
C LYS A 9 -11.81 9.23 -0.01
N MET A 10 -10.53 8.85 -0.05
CA MET A 10 -9.48 9.39 0.79
C MET A 10 -8.54 10.23 -0.05
N ARG A 11 -8.43 11.52 0.24
CA ARG A 11 -7.49 12.40 -0.45
C ARG A 11 -6.24 12.61 0.39
N HIS A 12 -5.06 12.34 -0.19
CA HIS A 12 -3.81 12.60 0.51
C HIS A 12 -3.67 14.09 0.92
N PHE A 13 -3.34 14.31 2.19
CA PHE A 13 -2.84 15.58 2.72
C PHE A 13 -1.40 15.82 2.24
N ASP A 14 -0.94 17.07 2.34
CA ASP A 14 0.38 17.43 1.83
C ASP A 14 1.51 16.76 2.64
N VAL A 15 1.34 16.64 3.95
CA VAL A 15 2.28 15.89 4.82
C VAL A 15 2.40 14.42 4.42
N GLN A 16 1.32 13.83 3.89
CA GLN A 16 1.34 12.45 3.42
C GLN A 16 2.11 12.30 2.11
N LEU A 17 2.11 13.33 1.25
CA LEU A 17 2.95 13.35 0.05
C LEU A 17 4.43 13.38 0.43
N ILE A 18 4.79 14.19 1.42
CA ILE A 18 6.16 14.24 1.95
C ILE A 18 6.57 12.86 2.48
N GLY A 19 5.71 12.21 3.27
CA GLY A 19 5.96 10.84 3.74
C GLY A 19 6.19 9.86 2.59
N GLY A 20 5.40 9.95 1.52
CA GLY A 20 5.57 9.12 0.32
C GLY A 20 6.91 9.34 -0.38
N MET A 21 7.38 10.59 -0.48
CA MET A 21 8.70 10.91 -1.05
C MET A 21 9.83 10.35 -0.18
N VAL A 22 9.72 10.49 1.15
CA VAL A 22 10.71 9.95 2.10
C VAL A 22 10.81 8.43 1.97
N LEU A 23 9.68 7.72 1.90
CA LEU A 23 9.67 6.26 1.69
C LEU A 23 10.28 5.87 0.34
N ASN A 24 9.99 6.61 -0.72
CA ASN A 24 10.55 6.34 -2.05
C ASN A 24 12.08 6.54 -2.11
N ASP A 25 12.63 7.44 -1.29
CA ASP A 25 14.07 7.65 -1.15
C ASP A 25 14.76 6.57 -0.29
N GLY A 26 14.05 5.51 0.11
CA GLY A 26 14.58 4.43 0.96
C GLY A 26 14.83 4.85 2.42
N LYS A 27 14.15 5.91 2.88
CA LYS A 27 14.27 6.44 4.25
C LYS A 27 13.04 6.07 5.08
N ILE A 28 13.16 6.24 6.40
CA ILE A 28 12.07 6.01 7.35
C ILE A 28 11.23 7.29 7.47
N ALA A 29 9.96 7.22 7.08
CA ALA A 29 9.00 8.28 7.33
C ALA A 29 8.38 8.13 8.72
N GLU A 30 8.87 8.87 9.71
CA GLU A 30 8.25 8.91 11.04
C GLU A 30 6.95 9.72 10.99
N MET A 31 5.86 9.08 11.40
CA MET A 31 4.51 9.65 11.37
C MET A 31 3.76 9.25 12.63
N LYS A 32 2.88 10.12 13.12
CA LYS A 32 2.01 9.84 14.26
C LYS A 32 0.85 8.93 13.86
N THR A 33 0.27 8.25 14.85
CA THR A 33 -0.97 7.49 14.66
C THR A 33 -2.08 8.43 14.21
N GLY A 34 -2.88 8.01 13.24
CA GLY A 34 -3.94 8.84 12.65
C GLY A 34 -3.52 9.68 11.44
N GLU A 35 -2.22 9.79 11.14
CA GLU A 35 -1.74 10.53 9.95
C GLU A 35 -1.87 9.74 8.64
N GLY A 36 -2.49 8.55 8.68
CA GLY A 36 -2.78 7.74 7.49
C GLY A 36 -1.56 7.03 6.91
N LYS A 37 -0.74 6.37 7.75
CA LYS A 37 0.47 5.62 7.34
C LYS A 37 0.21 4.62 6.20
N THR A 38 -0.88 3.85 6.29
CA THR A 38 -1.27 2.90 5.24
C THR A 38 -1.52 3.61 3.91
N LEU A 39 -2.27 4.71 3.94
CA LEU A 39 -2.54 5.52 2.74
C LEU A 39 -1.27 6.17 2.18
N VAL A 40 -0.32 6.59 3.02
CA VAL A 40 0.98 7.14 2.61
C VAL A 40 1.80 6.10 1.84
N ALA A 41 1.86 4.87 2.35
CA ALA A 41 2.61 3.78 1.71
C ALA A 41 2.18 3.54 0.26
N THR A 42 0.89 3.72 -0.06
CA THR A 42 0.37 3.56 -1.44
C THR A 42 1.08 4.43 -2.47
N LEU A 43 1.62 5.59 -2.08
CA LEU A 43 2.36 6.49 -2.98
C LEU A 43 3.68 5.86 -3.39
N ALA A 44 4.44 5.35 -2.41
CA ALA A 44 5.73 4.71 -2.65
C ALA A 44 5.55 3.36 -3.35
N VAL A 45 4.54 2.57 -2.96
CA VAL A 45 4.21 1.30 -3.62
C VAL A 45 3.88 1.52 -5.09
N ALA A 46 2.93 2.41 -5.39
CA ALA A 46 2.50 2.65 -6.76
C ALA A 46 3.65 3.15 -7.65
N LEU A 47 4.55 3.99 -7.13
CA LEU A 47 5.68 4.51 -7.89
C LEU A 47 6.76 3.45 -8.15
N ASN A 48 7.07 2.60 -7.16
CA ASN A 48 8.08 1.55 -7.35
C ASN A 48 7.56 0.40 -8.21
N ALA A 49 6.26 0.06 -8.11
CA ALA A 49 5.62 -0.93 -8.97
C ALA A 49 5.63 -0.55 -10.46
N LEU A 50 5.69 0.76 -10.81
CA LEU A 50 5.81 1.21 -12.21
C LEU A 50 7.09 0.70 -12.91
N LYS A 51 8.11 0.30 -12.15
CA LYS A 51 9.35 -0.26 -12.70
C LYS A 51 9.18 -1.71 -13.19
N GLY A 52 8.01 -2.32 -12.98
CA GLY A 52 7.76 -3.74 -13.27
C GLY A 52 8.31 -4.69 -12.21
N GLU A 53 8.76 -4.17 -11.08
CA GLU A 53 9.27 -4.94 -9.94
C GLU A 53 8.18 -5.13 -8.88
N SER A 54 8.24 -6.26 -8.17
CA SER A 54 7.35 -6.52 -7.04
C SER A 54 7.70 -5.62 -5.84
N VAL A 55 6.67 -5.07 -5.19
CA VAL A 55 6.83 -4.29 -3.96
C VAL A 55 6.23 -5.07 -2.79
N TYR A 56 7.01 -5.22 -1.72
CA TYR A 56 6.57 -5.92 -0.51
C TYR A 56 6.28 -4.93 0.62
N VAL A 57 5.03 -4.91 1.09
CA VAL A 57 4.63 -4.14 2.27
C VAL A 57 4.58 -5.08 3.46
N VAL A 58 5.47 -4.88 4.44
CA VAL A 58 5.58 -5.73 5.62
C VAL A 58 4.81 -5.10 6.78
N THR A 59 3.92 -5.86 7.39
CA THR A 59 3.17 -5.49 8.59
C THR A 59 3.62 -6.31 9.79
N VAL A 60 3.17 -5.95 10.99
CA VAL A 60 3.56 -6.65 12.22
C VAL A 60 2.79 -7.95 12.46
N ASN A 61 1.69 -8.19 11.74
CA ASN A 61 0.89 -9.41 11.84
C ASN A 61 -0.01 -9.64 10.61
N ASP A 62 -0.48 -10.87 10.48
CA ASP A 62 -1.33 -11.34 9.37
C ASP A 62 -2.64 -10.57 9.25
N TYR A 63 -3.25 -10.19 10.38
CA TYR A 63 -4.49 -9.42 10.37
C TYR A 63 -4.31 -8.07 9.67
N LEU A 64 -3.25 -7.34 10.00
CA LEU A 64 -2.93 -6.06 9.37
C LEU A 64 -2.51 -6.25 7.91
N ALA A 65 -1.79 -7.32 7.59
CA ALA A 65 -1.44 -7.63 6.20
C ALA A 65 -2.70 -7.81 5.34
N HIS A 66 -3.63 -8.64 5.80
CA HIS A 66 -4.88 -8.95 5.09
C HIS A 66 -5.83 -7.77 5.02
N ARG A 67 -5.97 -7.01 6.12
CA ARG A 67 -6.81 -5.81 6.11
C ARG A 67 -6.25 -4.76 5.14
N ASP A 68 -4.98 -4.42 5.26
CA ASP A 68 -4.39 -3.33 4.48
C ASP A 68 -4.30 -3.70 2.98
N SER A 69 -4.09 -4.97 2.64
CA SER A 69 -4.16 -5.44 1.26
C SER A 69 -5.57 -5.29 0.69
N LYS A 70 -6.61 -5.80 1.37
CA LYS A 70 -8.01 -5.69 0.94
C LYS A 70 -8.52 -4.25 0.88
N GLU A 71 -8.14 -3.41 1.85
CA GLU A 71 -8.55 -1.99 1.85
C GLU A 71 -7.91 -1.20 0.69
N MET A 72 -6.65 -1.47 0.36
CA MET A 72 -5.94 -0.75 -0.71
C MET A 72 -6.07 -1.41 -2.09
N GLU A 73 -6.55 -2.65 -2.16
CA GLU A 73 -6.74 -3.42 -3.38
C GLU A 73 -7.51 -2.66 -4.48
N PRO A 74 -8.66 -2.01 -4.21
CA PRO A 74 -9.37 -1.26 -5.25
C PRO A 74 -8.54 -0.14 -5.86
N LEU A 75 -7.67 0.51 -5.08
CA LEU A 75 -6.77 1.55 -5.58
C LEU A 75 -5.69 0.97 -6.49
N TYR A 76 -5.07 -0.13 -6.08
CA TYR A 76 -4.00 -0.76 -6.86
C TYR A 76 -4.54 -1.40 -8.14
N GLN A 77 -5.68 -2.09 -8.09
CA GLN A 77 -6.36 -2.63 -9.27
C GLN A 77 -6.78 -1.53 -10.25
N PHE A 78 -7.29 -0.40 -9.75
CA PHE A 78 -7.60 0.77 -10.60
C PHE A 78 -6.36 1.31 -11.33
N LEU A 79 -5.18 1.20 -10.71
CA LEU A 79 -3.90 1.58 -11.32
C LEU A 79 -3.30 0.49 -12.22
N GLY A 80 -3.95 -0.67 -12.34
CA GLY A 80 -3.51 -1.80 -13.16
C GLY A 80 -2.56 -2.78 -12.47
N TYR A 81 -2.45 -2.73 -11.14
CA TYR A 81 -1.61 -3.65 -10.37
C TYR A 81 -2.42 -4.81 -9.79
N SER A 82 -1.82 -5.99 -9.74
CA SER A 82 -2.29 -7.09 -8.89
C SER A 82 -1.82 -6.87 -7.46
N VAL A 83 -2.57 -7.44 -6.51
CA VAL A 83 -2.27 -7.38 -5.08
C VAL A 83 -2.38 -8.78 -4.54
N GLY A 84 -1.40 -9.20 -3.73
CA GLY A 84 -1.45 -10.46 -3.02
C GLY A 84 -1.16 -10.28 -1.55
N THR A 85 -1.57 -11.25 -0.73
CA THR A 85 -1.37 -11.24 0.72
C THR A 85 -0.73 -12.54 1.18
N ILE A 86 0.34 -12.43 1.96
CA ILE A 86 0.99 -13.59 2.58
C ILE A 86 0.59 -13.61 4.07
N THR A 87 -0.02 -14.70 4.50
CA THR A 87 -0.37 -14.98 5.90
C THR A 87 0.01 -16.42 6.25
N ALA A 88 0.09 -16.74 7.54
CA ALA A 88 0.39 -18.10 8.00
C ALA A 88 -0.68 -19.13 7.61
N SER A 89 -1.92 -18.68 7.36
CA SER A 89 -3.04 -19.54 6.96
C SER A 89 -3.04 -19.89 5.47
N VAL A 90 -2.48 -19.02 4.61
CA VAL A 90 -2.50 -19.22 3.15
C VAL A 90 -1.15 -19.80 2.70
N ARG A 91 -1.18 -21.09 2.38
CA ARG A 91 0.02 -21.85 1.98
C ARG A 91 0.19 -21.99 0.48
N ASP A 92 -0.91 -21.95 -0.26
CA ASP A 92 -0.95 -22.03 -1.71
C ASP A 92 -0.60 -20.69 -2.36
N ASP A 93 0.13 -20.72 -3.48
CA ASP A 93 0.61 -19.51 -4.15
C ASP A 93 -0.49 -18.83 -4.99
N ASP A 94 -1.43 -19.59 -5.53
CA ASP A 94 -2.55 -19.02 -6.30
C ASP A 94 -3.54 -18.36 -5.34
N GLU A 95 -3.81 -18.98 -4.18
CA GLU A 95 -4.62 -18.38 -3.11
C GLU A 95 -4.01 -17.08 -2.53
N ARG A 96 -2.70 -16.85 -2.68
CA ARG A 96 -2.07 -15.59 -2.25
C ARG A 96 -2.41 -14.41 -3.15
N LEU A 97 -2.81 -14.66 -4.40
CA LEU A 97 -3.13 -13.64 -5.39
C LEU A 97 -4.63 -13.34 -5.50
N GLU A 98 -5.49 -14.08 -4.79
CA GLU A 98 -6.95 -13.88 -4.64
C GLU A 98 -7.32 -12.98 -3.43
#